data_AF-A0A2X0P4T8-F1
#
_entry.id   AF-A0A2X0P4T8-F1
#
_cell.length_a   1.000
_cell.length_b   1.000
_cell.length_c   1.000
_cell.angle_alpha   90.00
_cell.angle_beta   90.00
_cell.angle_gamma   90.00
#
_symmetry.space_group_name_H-M   'P 1'
#
loop_
_entity.id
_entity.type
_entity.pdbx_description
1 polymer ?
#
loop_
_entity_poly.entity_id
_entity_poly.type
_entity_poly.pdbx_seq_one_letter_code
_entity_poly.pdbx_strand_id
1 'polypeptide(L)'
;MFSARSGVIAATLLVLQSTRSIAAPLSDNAVHGLEKRITCHTNEIAVDNACVSCASLYTNASTCSRSVPLTCTYGVVNSARKCAAVNCTAEPGTYLSADGKQCADCADPNALTCTNTTTLTCAQDYTLVANECIYGTPYGQFTGYGLAKPYLAKQQPFKAITAEDGDPQNCARAQPKARVIFFIGNSFNPATCTGQNGALDQNILKTNDPTSAVLLKGNCTELARSPFVTAQKAGPACQQVFIGPDQAL
;
A
#
# COMPACT_ATOMS: atom_id res chain seq x y z
N MET A 1 -50.04 34.53 30.66
CA MET A 1 -51.09 34.75 29.64
C MET A 1 -51.25 33.45 28.86
N PHE A 2 -52.45 32.89 28.93
CA PHE A 2 -53.10 31.85 28.12
C PHE A 2 -52.39 30.56 27.67
N SER A 3 -53.08 29.49 28.06
CA SER A 3 -52.98 28.07 27.75
C SER A 3 -53.46 27.69 26.35
N ALA A 4 -52.90 26.62 25.77
CA ALA A 4 -53.57 25.57 24.98
C ALA A 4 -52.61 24.36 24.91
N ARG A 5 -52.72 23.31 25.73
CA ARG A 5 -53.63 22.14 25.71
C ARG A 5 -53.65 21.31 24.41
N SER A 6 -53.38 20.01 24.63
CA SER A 6 -53.77 18.81 23.87
C SER A 6 -52.94 18.47 22.63
N GLY A 7 -52.49 17.23 22.39
CA GLY A 7 -52.82 15.98 23.07
C GLY A 7 -51.85 14.85 22.74
N VAL A 8 -51.78 13.94 23.70
CA VAL A 8 -51.29 12.56 23.64
C VAL A 8 -51.90 11.83 22.44
N ILE A 9 -51.14 11.01 21.70
CA ILE A 9 -51.37 9.56 21.46
C ILE A 9 -50.05 8.93 20.95
N ALA A 10 -49.54 7.95 21.70
CA ALA A 10 -48.52 7.02 21.27
C ALA A 10 -49.08 6.07 20.21
N ALA A 11 -48.38 5.89 19.09
CA ALA A 11 -48.70 4.86 18.10
C ALA A 11 -47.51 3.91 17.98
N THR A 12 -47.51 2.91 18.86
CA THR A 12 -46.73 1.69 18.74
C THR A 12 -47.16 0.99 17.44
N LEU A 13 -46.27 0.94 16.44
CA LEU A 13 -46.54 0.22 15.19
C LEU A 13 -46.44 -1.29 15.45
N LEU A 14 -47.57 -1.91 15.83
CA LEU A 14 -47.74 -3.37 15.78
C LEU A 14 -48.02 -3.76 14.33
N VAL A 15 -47.02 -4.30 13.65
CA VAL A 15 -47.21 -4.96 12.35
C VAL A 15 -47.87 -6.32 12.63
N LEU A 16 -49.19 -6.34 12.55
CA LEU A 16 -49.98 -7.56 12.54
C LEU A 16 -49.77 -8.23 11.17
N GLN A 17 -48.88 -9.24 11.09
CA GLN A 17 -48.81 -10.13 9.94
C GLN A 17 -50.08 -10.98 9.90
N SER A 18 -51.08 -10.54 9.14
CA SER A 18 -52.25 -11.36 8.81
C SER A 18 -51.82 -12.50 7.88
N THR A 19 -51.70 -13.70 8.43
CA THR A 19 -51.69 -14.95 7.66
C THR A 19 -53.05 -15.12 6.99
N ARG A 20 -53.18 -14.68 5.74
CA ARG A 20 -54.30 -15.11 4.90
C ARG A 20 -54.06 -16.55 4.47
N SER A 21 -54.57 -17.49 5.25
CA SER A 21 -54.83 -18.85 4.79
C SER A 21 -55.92 -18.81 3.71
N ILE A 22 -55.52 -18.86 2.45
CA ILE A 22 -56.45 -19.17 1.36
C ILE A 22 -56.65 -20.69 1.41
N ALA A 23 -57.70 -21.13 2.11
CA ALA A 23 -58.23 -22.47 1.93
C ALA A 23 -59.00 -22.49 0.60
N ALA A 24 -58.38 -22.98 -0.46
CA ALA A 24 -59.08 -23.36 -1.68
C ALA A 24 -59.89 -24.64 -1.42
N PRO A 25 -61.13 -24.78 -1.93
CA PRO A 25 -61.88 -26.03 -1.81
C PRO A 25 -61.18 -27.13 -2.61
N LEU A 26 -60.95 -28.27 -1.95
CA LEU A 26 -60.43 -29.51 -2.53
C LEU A 26 -61.39 -30.00 -3.62
N SER A 27 -60.88 -30.11 -4.84
CA SER A 27 -61.54 -30.81 -5.95
C SER A 27 -61.04 -32.27 -5.94
N ASP A 28 -61.96 -33.22 -5.80
CA ASP A 28 -61.69 -34.67 -5.66
C ASP A 28 -61.07 -35.34 -6.90
N ASN A 29 -60.72 -34.58 -7.94
CA ASN A 29 -60.02 -35.08 -9.14
C ASN A 29 -58.64 -34.48 -9.37
N ALA A 30 -58.13 -33.68 -8.43
CA ALA A 30 -56.74 -33.25 -8.49
C ALA A 30 -55.86 -34.28 -7.78
N VAL A 31 -55.16 -35.13 -8.55
CA VAL A 31 -53.88 -35.70 -8.13
C VAL A 31 -52.88 -34.53 -8.03
N HIS A 32 -53.12 -33.59 -7.11
CA HIS A 32 -52.09 -32.73 -6.61
C HIS A 32 -51.25 -33.62 -5.71
N GLY A 33 -50.20 -34.19 -6.30
CA GLY A 33 -49.07 -34.64 -5.52
C GLY A 33 -48.71 -33.48 -4.59
N LEU A 34 -49.07 -33.63 -3.32
CA LEU A 34 -48.48 -32.89 -2.23
C LEU A 34 -46.99 -33.19 -2.34
N GLU A 35 -46.29 -32.37 -3.14
CA GLU A 35 -44.86 -32.42 -3.30
C GLU A 35 -44.32 -32.29 -1.87
N LYS A 36 -43.88 -33.42 -1.33
CA LYS A 36 -43.42 -33.56 0.04
C LYS A 36 -42.36 -32.48 0.21
N ARG A 37 -42.66 -31.39 0.93
CA ARG A 37 -41.70 -30.32 1.15
C ARG A 37 -40.54 -30.90 1.95
N ILE A 38 -39.51 -31.32 1.24
CA ILE A 38 -38.30 -31.82 1.83
C ILE A 38 -37.60 -30.61 2.44
N THR A 39 -37.30 -30.71 3.72
CA THR A 39 -36.51 -29.69 4.40
C THR A 39 -35.05 -30.05 4.20
N CYS A 40 -34.33 -29.21 3.46
CA CYS A 40 -32.90 -29.36 3.23
C CYS A 40 -32.08 -28.58 4.26
N HIS A 41 -30.79 -28.90 4.37
CA HIS A 41 -29.89 -28.16 5.24
C HIS A 41 -29.69 -26.72 4.72
N THR A 42 -29.18 -25.82 5.57
CA THR A 42 -29.06 -24.38 5.25
C THR A 42 -28.14 -24.05 4.07
N ASN A 43 -27.28 -24.97 3.67
CA ASN A 43 -26.37 -24.89 2.52
C ASN A 43 -26.85 -25.70 1.30
N GLU A 44 -28.10 -26.15 1.31
CA GLU A 44 -28.72 -26.96 0.27
C GLU A 44 -30.07 -26.37 -0.15
N ILE A 45 -30.50 -26.73 -1.36
CA ILE A 45 -31.84 -26.40 -1.85
C ILE A 45 -32.55 -27.65 -2.39
N ALA A 46 -33.87 -27.66 -2.27
CA ALA A 46 -34.69 -28.72 -2.85
C ALA A 46 -34.82 -28.52 -4.37
N VAL A 47 -34.21 -29.41 -5.15
CA VAL A 47 -34.29 -29.52 -6.62
C VAL A 47 -34.77 -30.92 -6.94
N ASP A 48 -35.86 -31.05 -7.70
CA ASP A 48 -36.43 -32.34 -8.13
C ASP A 48 -36.62 -33.37 -6.99
N ASN A 49 -37.15 -32.93 -5.85
CA ASN A 49 -37.31 -33.76 -4.64
C ASN A 49 -36.01 -34.36 -4.08
N ALA A 50 -34.87 -33.69 -4.30
CA ALA A 50 -33.60 -33.98 -3.65
C ALA A 50 -32.96 -32.70 -3.09
N CYS A 51 -32.16 -32.85 -2.03
CA CYS A 51 -31.35 -31.74 -1.52
C CYS A 51 -30.05 -31.67 -2.30
N VAL A 52 -29.83 -30.54 -2.96
CA VAL A 52 -28.64 -30.28 -3.77
C VAL A 52 -27.81 -29.18 -3.11
N SER A 53 -26.51 -29.44 -2.96
CA SER A 53 -25.58 -28.50 -2.33
C SER A 53 -25.42 -27.23 -3.16
N CYS A 54 -25.49 -26.08 -2.50
CA CYS A 54 -25.28 -24.79 -3.14
C CYS A 54 -23.91 -24.66 -3.80
N ALA A 55 -22.86 -25.24 -3.21
CA ALA A 55 -21.51 -25.24 -3.78
C ALA A 55 -21.42 -26.04 -5.10
N SER A 56 -22.32 -27.01 -5.30
CA SER A 56 -22.37 -27.81 -6.54
C SER A 56 -23.06 -27.06 -7.69
N LEU A 57 -24.01 -26.18 -7.35
CA LEU A 57 -24.72 -25.34 -8.32
C LEU A 57 -23.96 -24.05 -8.63
N TYR A 58 -23.30 -23.49 -7.62
CA TYR A 58 -22.58 -22.23 -7.69
C TYR A 58 -21.24 -22.39 -6.96
N THR A 59 -20.14 -22.37 -7.72
CA THR A 59 -18.79 -22.42 -7.15
C THR A 59 -18.63 -21.36 -6.07
N ASN A 60 -18.06 -21.74 -4.93
CA ASN A 60 -17.84 -20.89 -3.75
C ASN A 60 -19.10 -20.38 -3.04
N ALA A 61 -20.29 -20.92 -3.32
CA ALA A 61 -21.50 -20.54 -2.57
C ALA A 61 -21.61 -21.31 -1.23
N SER A 62 -21.89 -20.60 -0.14
CA SER A 62 -22.26 -21.18 1.15
C SER A 62 -23.77 -21.37 1.29
N THR A 63 -24.55 -20.44 0.74
CA THR A 63 -26.01 -20.55 0.66
C THR A 63 -26.50 -20.04 -0.70
N CYS A 64 -27.66 -20.53 -1.15
CA CYS A 64 -28.20 -20.22 -2.46
C CYS A 64 -29.73 -20.32 -2.46
N SER A 65 -30.33 -19.65 -3.42
CA SER A 65 -31.69 -19.92 -3.88
C SER A 65 -31.63 -20.86 -5.10
N ARG A 66 -32.80 -21.23 -5.64
CA ARG A 66 -32.90 -21.98 -6.90
C ARG A 66 -32.25 -21.30 -8.11
N SER A 67 -31.98 -20.00 -8.05
CA SER A 67 -31.54 -19.25 -9.22
C SER A 67 -30.26 -18.44 -9.02
N VAL A 68 -29.82 -18.23 -7.78
CA VAL A 68 -28.62 -17.44 -7.46
C VAL A 68 -27.98 -17.87 -6.14
N PRO A 69 -26.65 -17.74 -5.99
CA PRO A 69 -26.00 -17.76 -4.68
C PRO A 69 -26.46 -16.56 -3.84
N LEU A 70 -26.57 -16.75 -2.53
CA LEU A 70 -26.97 -15.71 -1.57
C LEU A 70 -25.79 -15.30 -0.68
N THR A 71 -24.98 -16.26 -0.26
CA THR A 71 -23.73 -16.02 0.45
C THR A 71 -22.63 -16.89 -0.13
N CYS A 72 -21.39 -16.45 0.00
CA CYS A 72 -20.23 -17.12 -0.55
C CYS A 72 -19.23 -17.51 0.54
N THR A 73 -18.60 -18.68 0.40
CA THR A 73 -17.42 -19.07 1.17
C THR A 73 -16.21 -18.25 0.74
N TYR A 74 -16.10 -17.92 -0.55
CA TYR A 74 -15.08 -17.05 -1.11
C TYR A 74 -15.70 -16.00 -2.05
N GLY A 75 -15.33 -14.74 -1.85
CA GLY A 75 -15.86 -13.61 -2.61
C GLY A 75 -17.25 -13.13 -2.19
N VAL A 76 -17.84 -12.29 -3.03
CA VAL A 76 -19.19 -11.74 -2.87
C VAL A 76 -20.03 -12.05 -4.11
N VAL A 77 -21.35 -11.99 -3.98
CA VAL A 77 -22.26 -12.17 -5.11
C VAL A 77 -22.16 -10.93 -6.02
N ASN A 78 -21.70 -11.12 -7.25
CA ASN A 78 -21.54 -10.04 -8.22
C ASN A 78 -22.81 -9.81 -9.07
N SER A 79 -22.76 -8.82 -9.97
CA SER A 79 -23.86 -8.48 -10.89
C SER A 79 -24.22 -9.62 -11.85
N ALA A 80 -23.28 -10.53 -12.14
CA ALA A 80 -23.50 -11.74 -12.93
C ALA A 80 -24.09 -12.89 -12.10
N ARG A 81 -24.50 -12.64 -10.84
CA ARG A 81 -25.09 -13.62 -9.92
C ARG A 81 -24.17 -14.81 -9.65
N LYS A 82 -22.87 -14.55 -9.53
CA LYS A 82 -21.84 -15.54 -9.18
C LYS A 82 -21.05 -15.07 -7.97
N CYS A 83 -20.53 -16.02 -7.19
CA CYS A 83 -19.53 -15.72 -6.17
C CYS A 83 -18.19 -15.42 -6.83
N ALA A 84 -17.69 -14.21 -6.65
CA ALA A 84 -16.41 -13.77 -7.20
C ALA A 84 -15.68 -12.89 -6.17
N ALA A 85 -14.35 -12.93 -6.18
CA ALA A 85 -13.56 -12.04 -5.35
C ALA A 85 -13.88 -10.57 -5.67
N VAL A 86 -13.78 -9.71 -4.66
CA VAL A 86 -13.77 -8.26 -4.89
C VAL A 86 -12.53 -7.86 -5.70
N ASN A 87 -12.63 -6.77 -6.46
CA ASN A 87 -11.51 -6.26 -7.23
C ASN A 87 -10.82 -5.12 -6.50
N CYS A 88 -9.64 -5.40 -5.93
CA CYS A 88 -8.83 -4.41 -5.20
C CYS A 88 -7.88 -3.61 -6.08
N THR A 89 -7.83 -3.85 -7.40
CA THR A 89 -6.87 -3.15 -8.28
C THR A 89 -7.14 -1.65 -8.41
N ALA A 90 -8.35 -1.20 -8.05
CA ALA A 90 -8.76 0.19 -8.13
C ALA A 90 -8.47 0.98 -6.83
N GLU A 91 -8.07 0.30 -5.76
CA GLU A 91 -7.86 0.89 -4.43
C GLU A 91 -6.38 0.73 -4.04
N PRO A 92 -5.52 1.72 -4.36
CA PRO A 92 -4.12 1.69 -3.96
C PRO A 92 -3.98 1.54 -2.45
N GLY A 93 -2.95 0.81 -2.01
CA GLY A 93 -2.73 0.56 -0.59
C GLY A 93 -3.65 -0.50 0.00
N THR A 94 -4.28 -1.33 -0.84
CA THR A 94 -5.08 -2.48 -0.40
C THR A 94 -4.63 -3.78 -1.03
N TYR A 95 -5.02 -4.89 -0.43
CA TYR A 95 -4.85 -6.24 -0.95
C TYR A 95 -6.11 -7.08 -0.74
N LEU A 96 -6.28 -8.12 -1.54
CA LEU A 96 -7.44 -9.01 -1.44
C LEU A 96 -7.36 -9.86 -0.16
N SER A 97 -8.40 -9.83 0.67
CA SER A 97 -8.49 -10.69 1.86
C SER A 97 -8.44 -12.18 1.49
N ALA A 98 -8.05 -13.04 2.45
CA ALA A 98 -7.93 -14.48 2.20
C ALA A 98 -9.25 -15.15 1.77
N ASP A 99 -10.38 -14.61 2.22
CA ASP A 99 -11.72 -15.04 1.81
C ASP A 99 -12.24 -14.32 0.56
N GLY A 100 -11.46 -13.42 -0.04
CA GLY A 100 -11.79 -12.68 -1.25
C GLY A 100 -12.96 -11.70 -1.11
N LYS A 101 -13.45 -11.46 0.11
CA LYS A 101 -14.69 -10.70 0.36
C LYS A 101 -14.50 -9.19 0.44
N GLN A 102 -13.28 -8.76 0.74
CA GLN A 102 -12.96 -7.35 0.94
C GLN A 102 -11.53 -7.05 0.52
N CYS A 103 -11.28 -5.77 0.31
CA CYS A 103 -9.94 -5.22 0.19
C CYS A 103 -9.53 -4.79 1.59
N ALA A 104 -8.42 -5.33 2.07
CA ALA A 104 -7.83 -4.99 3.36
C ALA A 104 -6.68 -4.01 3.13
N ASP A 105 -6.52 -3.05 4.03
CA ASP A 105 -5.46 -2.07 3.95
C ASP A 105 -4.09 -2.71 4.14
N CYS A 106 -3.09 -2.17 3.44
CA CYS A 106 -1.70 -2.46 3.73
C CYS A 106 -1.34 -2.02 5.16
N ALA A 107 -0.47 -2.78 5.82
CA ALA A 107 0.02 -2.41 7.15
C ALA A 107 0.82 -1.11 7.13
N ASP A 108 1.56 -0.87 6.03
CA ASP A 108 2.26 0.40 5.80
C ASP A 108 1.32 1.40 5.09
N PRO A 109 1.04 2.57 5.68
CA PRO A 109 0.14 3.56 5.12
C PRO A 109 0.67 4.23 3.84
N ASN A 110 1.96 4.11 3.55
CA ASN A 110 2.61 4.66 2.37
C ASN A 110 2.83 3.59 1.28
N ALA A 111 2.32 2.37 1.45
CA ALA A 111 2.34 1.33 0.43
C ALA A 111 1.32 1.61 -0.67
N LEU A 112 1.70 1.39 -1.94
CA LEU A 112 0.74 1.36 -3.05
C LEU A 112 0.24 -0.06 -3.33
N THR A 113 1.08 -1.06 -3.12
CA THR A 113 0.71 -2.47 -3.24
C THR A 113 1.37 -3.29 -2.15
N CYS A 114 0.66 -4.30 -1.66
CA CYS A 114 1.14 -5.20 -0.63
C CYS A 114 0.46 -6.57 -0.74
N THR A 115 0.99 -7.52 0.02
CA THR A 115 0.29 -8.73 0.46
C THR A 115 -0.14 -8.54 1.92
N ASN A 116 -0.74 -9.57 2.51
CA ASN A 116 -1.09 -9.56 3.94
C ASN A 116 0.08 -9.38 4.90
N THR A 117 1.33 -9.57 4.45
CA THR A 117 2.53 -9.48 5.32
C THR A 117 3.65 -8.64 4.73
N THR A 118 3.52 -8.15 3.51
CA THR A 118 4.67 -7.65 2.76
C THR A 118 4.28 -6.48 1.88
N THR A 119 4.96 -5.36 2.07
CA THR A 119 4.88 -4.21 1.17
C THR A 119 5.67 -4.50 -0.10
N LEU A 120 5.07 -4.27 -1.27
CA LEU A 120 5.65 -4.58 -2.57
C LEU A 120 6.06 -3.32 -3.33
N THR A 121 5.27 -2.24 -3.22
CA THR A 121 5.60 -0.94 -3.80
C THR A 121 5.16 0.19 -2.88
N CYS A 122 5.86 1.31 -2.96
CA CYS A 122 5.60 2.50 -2.16
C CYS A 122 4.99 3.62 -2.98
N ALA A 123 4.33 4.56 -2.28
CA ALA A 123 3.85 5.81 -2.82
C ALA A 123 4.99 6.63 -3.41
N GLN A 124 4.63 7.65 -4.20
CA GLN A 124 5.59 8.58 -4.75
C GLN A 124 6.44 9.19 -3.63
N ASP A 125 7.74 9.35 -3.91
CA ASP A 125 8.74 9.89 -2.99
C ASP A 125 9.09 9.01 -1.77
N TYR A 126 8.53 7.79 -1.69
CA TYR A 126 8.93 6.78 -0.71
C TYR A 126 9.78 5.68 -1.36
N THR A 127 10.77 5.19 -0.62
CA THR A 127 11.63 4.06 -1.01
C THR A 127 11.29 2.83 -0.19
N LEU A 128 11.10 1.69 -0.86
CA LEU A 128 10.89 0.41 -0.19
C LEU A 128 12.20 -0.11 0.42
N VAL A 129 12.20 -0.31 1.74
CA VAL A 129 13.32 -0.84 2.52
C VAL A 129 12.78 -1.83 3.53
N ALA A 130 13.22 -3.09 3.44
CA ALA A 130 12.84 -4.14 4.39
C ALA A 130 11.33 -4.25 4.68
N ASN A 131 10.49 -4.15 3.63
CA ASN A 131 9.01 -4.16 3.69
C ASN A 131 8.36 -2.88 4.25
N GLU A 132 9.12 -1.82 4.43
CA GLU A 132 8.62 -0.51 4.87
C GLU A 132 8.91 0.56 3.81
N CYS A 133 8.00 1.51 3.68
CA CYS A 133 8.10 2.66 2.81
C CYS A 133 8.68 3.83 3.60
N ILE A 134 9.94 4.16 3.32
CA ILE A 134 10.65 5.25 3.98
C ILE A 134 10.63 6.47 3.08
N TYR A 135 10.23 7.63 3.62
CA TYR A 135 10.17 8.88 2.86
C TYR A 135 11.57 9.30 2.39
N GLY A 136 11.73 9.49 1.08
CA GLY A 136 12.92 10.00 0.42
C GLY A 136 13.71 8.99 -0.39
N THR A 137 14.67 9.51 -1.15
CA THR A 137 15.64 8.71 -1.91
C THR A 137 16.79 8.29 -1.00
N PRO A 138 17.27 7.03 -1.07
CA PRO A 138 18.39 6.58 -0.26
C PRO A 138 19.70 7.21 -0.73
N TYR A 139 20.45 7.75 0.22
CA TYR A 139 21.84 8.16 0.03
C TYR A 139 22.72 7.53 1.12
N GLY A 140 23.90 7.07 0.72
CA GLY A 140 25.00 6.84 1.66
C GLY A 140 25.76 8.13 1.89
N GLN A 141 25.74 8.62 3.12
CA GLN A 141 26.47 9.81 3.54
C GLN A 141 27.79 9.41 4.23
N PHE A 142 28.89 9.96 3.74
CA PHE A 142 30.24 9.78 4.28
C PHE A 142 30.74 11.11 4.85
N THR A 143 30.46 11.36 6.13
CA THR A 143 30.88 12.58 6.84
C THR A 143 32.39 12.55 7.15
N GLY A 144 33.09 13.67 6.99
CA GLY A 144 34.54 13.79 7.05
C GLY A 144 35.26 13.20 5.83
N TYR A 145 34.55 13.03 4.71
CA TYR A 145 35.10 12.57 3.44
C TYR A 145 34.89 13.59 2.32
N GLY A 146 35.70 13.45 1.27
CA GLY A 146 35.67 14.22 0.03
C GLY A 146 36.08 13.36 -1.17
N LEU A 147 36.20 13.98 -2.34
CA LEU A 147 36.53 13.30 -3.59
C LEU A 147 38.03 13.43 -3.92
N ALA A 148 38.64 12.35 -4.43
CA ALA A 148 40.08 12.31 -4.68
C ALA A 148 40.57 13.21 -5.82
N LYS A 149 39.71 13.53 -6.78
CA LYS A 149 40.03 14.18 -8.06
C LYS A 149 38.88 15.08 -8.54
N PRO A 150 39.16 16.04 -9.43
CA PRO A 150 38.12 16.79 -10.12
C PRO A 150 37.20 15.89 -10.96
N TYR A 151 35.99 16.38 -11.23
CA TYR A 151 34.99 15.67 -12.04
C TYR A 151 35.42 15.56 -13.51
N LEU A 152 35.19 14.39 -14.11
CA LEU A 152 35.33 14.22 -15.55
C LEU A 152 34.09 14.76 -16.27
N ALA A 153 34.27 15.44 -17.40
CA ALA A 153 33.16 16.01 -18.17
C ALA A 153 32.07 14.98 -18.53
N LYS A 154 32.48 13.72 -18.80
CA LYS A 154 31.56 12.59 -19.08
C LYS A 154 30.59 12.28 -17.94
N GLN A 155 30.92 12.67 -16.70
CA GLN A 155 30.05 12.47 -15.53
C GLN A 155 29.01 13.59 -15.38
N GLN A 156 29.01 14.57 -16.29
CA GLN A 156 28.08 15.71 -16.28
C GLN A 156 28.12 16.43 -14.94
N PRO A 157 29.27 17.04 -14.58
CA PRO A 157 29.36 17.82 -13.36
C PRO A 157 28.41 19.01 -13.39
N PHE A 158 27.88 19.36 -12.22
CA PHE A 158 27.06 20.56 -12.05
C PHE A 158 27.87 21.68 -11.38
N LYS A 159 27.45 22.93 -11.58
CA LYS A 159 28.09 24.12 -10.99
C LYS A 159 27.90 24.12 -9.48
N ALA A 160 28.87 24.67 -8.75
CA ALA A 160 28.75 24.82 -7.30
C ALA A 160 27.45 25.52 -6.90
N ILE A 161 26.78 24.97 -5.89
CA ILE A 161 25.59 25.54 -5.25
C ILE A 161 25.89 25.80 -3.77
N THR A 162 25.27 26.80 -3.18
CA THR A 162 25.34 27.01 -1.73
C THR A 162 24.45 26.00 -1.03
N ALA A 163 24.96 25.38 0.04
CA ALA A 163 24.14 24.53 0.89
C ALA A 163 23.29 25.40 1.82
N GLU A 164 21.98 25.22 1.80
CA GLU A 164 21.10 25.83 2.80
C GLU A 164 21.39 25.23 4.18
N ASP A 165 21.47 26.10 5.20
CA ASP A 165 21.74 25.77 6.61
C ASP A 165 23.03 24.99 6.90
N GLY A 166 23.94 24.89 5.92
CA GLY A 166 25.15 24.08 6.05
C GLY A 166 24.87 22.58 6.13
N ASP A 167 23.70 22.13 5.65
CA ASP A 167 23.33 20.71 5.61
C ASP A 167 23.66 20.10 4.23
N PRO A 168 24.54 19.07 4.17
CA PRO A 168 24.83 18.36 2.92
C PRO A 168 23.59 17.76 2.23
N GLN A 169 22.53 17.42 2.97
CA GLN A 169 21.32 16.81 2.40
C GLN A 169 20.54 17.80 1.54
N ASN A 170 20.56 19.10 1.89
CA ASN A 170 19.90 20.14 1.09
C ASN A 170 20.50 20.26 -0.32
N CYS A 171 21.78 19.90 -0.48
CA CYS A 171 22.39 19.83 -1.80
C CYS A 171 21.81 18.71 -2.66
N ALA A 172 21.42 17.58 -2.07
CA ALA A 172 20.73 16.50 -2.79
C ALA A 172 19.31 16.90 -3.21
N ARG A 173 18.61 17.68 -2.37
CA ARG A 173 17.31 18.27 -2.72
C ARG A 173 17.43 19.24 -3.90
N ALA A 174 18.43 20.11 -3.87
CA ALA A 174 18.70 21.08 -4.94
C ALA A 174 19.20 20.43 -6.25
N GLN A 175 19.79 19.23 -6.19
CA GLN A 175 20.31 18.49 -7.34
C GLN A 175 19.78 17.04 -7.37
N PRO A 176 18.48 16.82 -7.64
CA PRO A 176 17.85 15.49 -7.54
C PRO A 176 18.38 14.47 -8.56
N LYS A 177 18.99 14.96 -9.64
CA LYS A 177 19.65 14.13 -10.68
C LYS A 177 21.07 13.70 -10.30
N ALA A 178 21.67 14.34 -9.29
CA ALA A 178 23.03 14.02 -8.87
C ALA A 178 23.09 12.62 -8.24
N ARG A 179 24.07 11.85 -8.66
CA ARG A 179 24.38 10.53 -8.08
C ARG A 179 25.52 10.61 -7.08
N VAL A 180 26.37 11.64 -7.21
CA VAL A 180 27.49 11.94 -6.31
C VAL A 180 27.46 13.42 -6.00
N ILE A 181 27.47 13.76 -4.72
CA ILE A 181 27.53 15.13 -4.21
C ILE A 181 28.68 15.20 -3.22
N PHE A 182 29.47 16.27 -3.31
CA PHE A 182 30.48 16.63 -2.33
C PHE A 182 30.11 17.98 -1.72
N PHE A 183 29.91 17.97 -0.42
CA PHE A 183 29.77 19.15 0.42
C PHE A 183 31.12 19.51 1.03
N ILE A 184 31.58 20.74 0.81
CA ILE A 184 32.92 21.16 1.18
C ILE A 184 33.15 21.25 2.71
N GLY A 185 32.06 21.39 3.48
CA GLY A 185 32.09 21.55 4.93
C GLY A 185 31.77 22.97 5.38
N ASN A 186 31.43 23.10 6.66
CA ASN A 186 31.03 24.33 7.35
C ASN A 186 32.22 25.21 7.75
N SER A 187 33.46 24.73 7.59
CA SER A 187 34.64 25.60 7.76
C SER A 187 34.77 26.64 6.64
N PHE A 188 33.96 26.51 5.58
CA PHE A 188 33.92 27.42 4.45
C PHE A 188 32.64 28.28 4.50
N ASN A 189 32.76 29.57 4.17
CA ASN A 189 31.63 30.50 4.14
C ASN A 189 31.57 31.24 2.77
N PRO A 190 30.57 30.97 1.91
CA PRO A 190 29.49 30.02 2.14
C PRO A 190 29.94 28.56 1.99
N ALA A 191 29.30 27.66 2.72
CA ALA A 191 29.47 26.22 2.51
C ALA A 191 28.80 25.84 1.19
N THR A 192 29.55 25.18 0.29
CA THR A 192 29.10 24.86 -1.06
C THR A 192 29.11 23.37 -1.34
N CYS A 193 28.30 22.98 -2.34
CA CYS A 193 28.22 21.65 -2.87
C CYS A 193 28.55 21.63 -4.36
N THR A 194 29.33 20.63 -4.75
CA THR A 194 29.59 20.27 -6.14
C THR A 194 29.28 18.79 -6.34
N GLY A 195 29.24 18.31 -7.58
CA GLY A 195 28.95 16.90 -7.82
C GLY A 195 28.74 16.56 -9.28
N GLN A 196 28.18 15.39 -9.51
CA GLN A 196 27.98 14.82 -10.84
C GLN A 196 26.70 13.97 -10.92
N ASN A 197 26.07 13.97 -12.10
CA ASN A 197 24.92 13.11 -12.41
C ASN A 197 25.35 11.68 -12.76
N GLY A 198 26.60 11.52 -13.21
CA GLY A 198 27.20 10.22 -13.52
C GLY A 198 27.61 9.42 -12.28
N ALA A 199 27.97 8.15 -12.47
CA ALA A 199 28.36 7.25 -11.38
C ALA A 199 29.70 7.66 -10.75
N LEU A 200 29.89 7.34 -9.46
CA LEU A 200 31.18 7.52 -8.79
C LEU A 200 32.28 6.80 -9.58
N ASP A 201 33.33 7.53 -9.92
CA ASP A 201 34.44 7.07 -10.78
C ASP A 201 35.82 7.37 -10.18
N GLN A 202 35.84 7.64 -8.87
CA GLN A 202 37.02 8.02 -8.12
C GLN A 202 36.85 7.69 -6.64
N ASN A 203 37.98 7.48 -5.96
CA ASN A 203 37.97 7.17 -4.53
C ASN A 203 37.43 8.33 -3.70
N ILE A 204 36.77 8.00 -2.59
CA ILE A 204 36.50 8.97 -1.53
C ILE A 204 37.66 8.98 -0.52
N LEU A 205 38.06 10.15 -0.04
CA LEU A 205 39.20 10.33 0.86
C LEU A 205 38.75 11.04 2.14
N LYS A 206 39.39 10.75 3.27
CA LYS A 206 39.20 11.55 4.48
C LYS A 206 39.66 12.98 4.24
N THR A 207 38.92 13.93 4.79
CA THR A 207 39.24 15.36 4.75
C THR A 207 39.67 15.84 6.13
N ASN A 208 40.26 17.03 6.18
CA ASN A 208 40.57 17.70 7.45
C ASN A 208 39.36 18.39 8.07
N ASP A 209 38.33 18.70 7.26
CA ASP A 209 37.08 19.26 7.75
C ASP A 209 36.13 18.11 8.11
N PRO A 210 35.85 17.86 9.41
CA PRO A 210 34.98 16.78 9.83
C PRO A 210 33.52 16.96 9.40
N THR A 211 33.14 18.18 8.99
CA THR A 211 31.78 18.51 8.53
C THR A 211 31.61 18.36 7.02
N SER A 212 32.69 18.15 6.25
CA SER A 212 32.56 17.84 4.83
C SER A 212 31.83 16.51 4.65
N ALA A 213 31.14 16.31 3.53
CA ALA A 213 30.46 15.05 3.30
C ALA A 213 30.43 14.69 1.82
N VAL A 214 30.49 13.38 1.54
CA VAL A 214 30.14 12.84 0.24
C VAL A 214 28.79 12.12 0.37
N LEU A 215 27.82 12.51 -0.45
CA LEU A 215 26.56 11.80 -0.59
C LEU A 215 26.57 11.00 -1.89
N LEU A 216 26.32 9.70 -1.78
CA LEU A 216 26.21 8.79 -2.91
C LEU A 216 24.79 8.24 -2.98
N LYS A 217 24.11 8.42 -4.11
CA LYS A 217 22.75 7.89 -4.29
C LYS A 217 22.78 6.36 -4.27
N GLY A 218 22.06 5.75 -3.33
CA GLY A 218 22.01 4.31 -3.11
C GLY A 218 22.08 3.90 -1.64
N ASN A 219 22.02 2.59 -1.40
CA ASN A 219 22.05 2.00 -0.06
C ASN A 219 23.49 1.77 0.44
N CYS A 220 23.74 2.04 1.71
CA CYS A 220 25.06 1.84 2.32
C CYS A 220 25.59 0.41 2.19
N THR A 221 24.72 -0.61 2.25
CA THR A 221 25.11 -2.02 2.09
C THR A 221 25.80 -2.30 0.74
N GLU A 222 25.31 -1.67 -0.34
CA GLU A 222 25.90 -1.82 -1.68
C GLU A 222 27.06 -0.85 -1.89
N LEU A 223 26.92 0.39 -1.41
CA LEU A 223 27.98 1.40 -1.50
C LEU A 223 29.25 0.97 -0.76
N ALA A 224 29.11 0.31 0.39
CA ALA A 224 30.24 -0.23 1.15
C ALA A 224 31.05 -1.30 0.39
N ARG A 225 30.49 -1.90 -0.67
CA ARG A 225 31.16 -2.86 -1.56
C ARG A 225 31.82 -2.20 -2.76
N SER A 226 31.56 -0.93 -3.01
CA SER A 226 32.14 -0.18 -4.14
C SER A 226 33.67 -0.13 -4.02
N PRO A 227 34.43 -0.40 -5.10
CA PRO A 227 35.90 -0.31 -5.07
C PRO A 227 36.40 1.09 -4.70
N PHE A 228 35.63 2.13 -5.03
CA PHE A 228 35.94 3.52 -4.71
C PHE A 228 35.76 3.87 -3.22
N VAL A 229 34.95 3.08 -2.50
CA VAL A 229 34.70 3.21 -1.06
C VAL A 229 35.63 2.27 -0.28
N THR A 230 35.82 1.04 -0.76
CA THR A 230 36.67 0.04 -0.08
C THR A 230 38.15 0.37 -0.17
N ALA A 231 38.62 1.01 -1.24
CA ALA A 231 40.02 1.42 -1.41
C ALA A 231 40.55 2.27 -0.24
N GLN A 232 39.66 2.98 0.47
CA GLN A 232 39.98 3.85 1.59
C GLN A 232 39.32 3.41 2.89
N LYS A 233 38.83 2.15 2.93
CA LYS A 233 38.14 1.54 4.09
C LYS A 233 37.00 2.42 4.62
N ALA A 234 36.31 3.13 3.74
CA ALA A 234 35.27 4.08 4.10
C ALA A 234 33.89 3.44 4.33
N GLY A 235 33.72 2.16 3.99
CA GLY A 235 32.44 1.44 4.12
C GLY A 235 31.77 1.56 5.50
N PRO A 236 32.49 1.35 6.62
CA PRO A 236 31.92 1.51 7.97
C PRO A 236 31.50 2.94 8.33
N ALA A 237 31.96 3.95 7.60
CA ALA A 237 31.58 5.35 7.81
C ALA A 237 30.32 5.76 7.03
N CYS A 238 29.74 4.84 6.23
CA CYS A 238 28.51 5.11 5.50
C CYS A 238 27.32 5.19 6.45
N GLN A 239 26.71 6.37 6.56
CA GLN A 239 25.44 6.56 7.23
C GLN A 239 24.32 6.51 6.18
N GLN A 240 23.35 5.62 6.39
CA GLN A 240 22.16 5.58 5.54
C GLN A 240 21.26 6.77 5.89
N VAL A 241 20.94 7.60 4.89
CA VAL A 241 19.96 8.66 5.00
C VAL A 241 18.92 8.53 3.87
N PHE A 242 17.72 9.07 4.10
CA PHE A 242 16.65 9.13 3.11
C PHE A 242 16.26 10.59 2.93
N ILE A 243 16.45 11.11 1.72
CA ILE A 243 16.30 12.52 1.42
C ILE A 243 15.06 12.71 0.56
N GLY A 244 14.02 13.30 1.14
CA GLY A 244 12.79 13.68 0.43
C GLY A 244 13.01 14.83 -0.55
N PRO A 245 12.12 15.00 -1.55
CA PRO A 245 12.18 16.14 -2.46
C PRO A 245 12.00 17.48 -1.72
N ASP A 246 11.20 17.51 -0.66
CA ASP A 246 10.90 18.71 0.13
C ASP A 246 11.55 18.62 1.50
N GLN A 247 12.00 19.75 2.08
CA GLN A 247 12.46 19.80 3.47
C GLN A 247 11.40 19.13 4.35
N ALA A 248 11.80 18.09 5.09
CA ALA A 248 10.86 17.32 5.88
C ALA A 248 10.17 18.28 6.87
N LEU A 249 8.84 18.30 6.85
CA LEU A 249 7.98 19.08 7.76
C LEU A 249 8.22 18.67 9.22
#